data_AF-A0A2D5P8F8-F1
#
_entry.id   AF-A0A2D5P8F8-F1
#
_cell.length_a   1.000
_cell.length_b   1.000
_cell.length_c   1.000
_cell.angle_alpha   90.00
_cell.angle_beta   90.00
_cell.angle_gamma   90.00
#
_symmetry.space_group_name_H-M   'P 1'
#
loop_
_entity.id
_entity.type
_entity.pdbx_description
1 polymer ?
#
loop_
_entity_poly.entity_id
_entity_poly.type
_entity_poly.pdbx_seq_one_letter_code
_entity_poly.pdbx_strand_id
1 'polypeptide(L)' 'MYKIIVSNQCACFKKSNLENNLKFQSKDEALLKAIEMKHTMNNDFCKKHEFDLQEMYNNFVISFYSDARDNCCGNGCCS' A
#
# COMPACT_ATOMS: atom_id res chain seq x y z
N MET A 1 -16.57 -0.61 -13.82
CA MET A 1 -15.28 -1.29 -13.60
C MET A 1 -14.65 -0.67 -12.37
N TYR A 2 -14.24 -1.50 -11.42
CA TYR A 2 -13.57 -1.07 -10.19
C TYR A 2 -12.09 -1.40 -10.27
N LYS A 3 -11.24 -0.61 -9.62
CA LYS A 3 -9.79 -0.80 -9.70
C LYS A 3 -9.14 -0.69 -8.33
N ILE A 4 -8.23 -1.58 -8.02
CA ILE A 4 -7.39 -1.51 -6.81
C ILE A 4 -6.02 -0.94 -7.20
N ILE A 5 -5.60 0.12 -6.52
CA ILE A 5 -4.35 0.82 -6.75
C ILE A 5 -3.57 0.87 -5.45
N VAL A 6 -2.36 0.34 -5.45
CA VAL A 6 -1.41 0.47 -4.34
C VAL A 6 -0.50 1.67 -4.64
N SER A 7 -0.73 2.80 -3.95
CA SER A 7 0.04 4.04 -4.17
C SER A 7 1.46 3.93 -3.61
N ASN A 8 1.60 3.47 -2.37
CA ASN A 8 2.90 3.36 -1.70
C ASN A 8 3.32 1.89 -1.69
N GLN A 9 4.34 1.55 -2.48
CA GLN A 9 4.88 0.19 -2.55
C GLN A 9 6.17 0.11 -1.71
N CYS A 10 6.07 -0.52 -0.54
CA CYS A 10 7.25 -0.77 0.28
C CYS A 10 8.13 -1.89 -0.32
N ALA A 11 9.35 -2.05 0.20
CA ALA A 11 10.23 -3.13 -0.24
C ALA A 11 9.62 -4.53 -0.05
N CYS A 12 8.75 -4.73 0.95
CA CYS A 12 8.03 -6.00 1.15
C CYS A 12 7.01 -6.25 0.03
N PHE A 13 6.31 -5.22 -0.44
CA PHE A 13 5.38 -5.31 -1.56
C PHE A 13 6.12 -5.68 -2.85
N LYS A 14 7.27 -5.04 -3.12
CA LYS A 14 8.09 -5.35 -4.30
C LYS A 14 8.69 -6.77 -4.28
N LYS A 15 8.87 -7.34 -3.09
CA LYS A 15 9.34 -8.71 -2.89
C LYS A 15 8.20 -9.73 -2.86
N SER A 16 6.95 -9.28 -2.72
CA SER A 16 5.80 -10.16 -2.74
C SER A 16 5.30 -10.36 -4.17
N ASN A 17 4.49 -11.39 -4.37
CA ASN A 17 3.83 -11.67 -5.65
C ASN A 17 2.51 -10.88 -5.79
N LEU A 18 2.34 -9.77 -5.06
CA LEU A 18 1.11 -8.98 -5.15
C LEU A 18 1.15 -8.06 -6.36
N GLU A 19 0.07 -8.08 -7.13
CA GLU A 19 -0.07 -7.22 -8.30
C GLU A 19 -0.77 -5.91 -7.95
N ASN A 20 -0.33 -4.83 -8.61
CA ASN A 20 -0.98 -3.52 -8.53
C ASN A 20 -1.89 -3.32 -9.75
N ASN A 21 -2.82 -2.37 -9.67
CA ASN A 21 -3.74 -1.99 -10.73
C ASN A 21 -4.73 -3.10 -11.13
N LEU A 22 -5.11 -3.95 -10.17
CA LEU A 22 -6.11 -4.99 -10.37
C LEU A 22 -7.45 -4.38 -10.77
N LYS A 23 -8.12 -4.97 -11.76
CA LYS A 23 -9.40 -4.50 -12.28
C LYS A 23 -10.48 -5.55 -12.02
N PHE A 24 -11.60 -5.10 -11.48
CA PHE A 24 -12.75 -5.93 -11.14
C PHE A 24 -14.01 -5.38 -11.81
N GLN A 25 -15.00 -6.26 -11.99
CA GLN A 25 -16.30 -5.87 -12.54
C GLN A 25 -17.26 -5.44 -11.42
N SER A 26 -17.25 -6.15 -10.28
CA SER A 26 -18.07 -5.84 -9.12
C SER A 26 -17.36 -4.96 -8.09
N LYS A 27 -18.14 -4.12 -7.39
CA LYS A 27 -17.67 -3.34 -6.24
C LYS A 27 -17.28 -4.24 -5.09
N ASP A 28 -18.13 -5.21 -4.78
CA ASP A 28 -17.96 -6.08 -3.61
C ASP A 28 -16.71 -6.95 -3.76
N GLU A 29 -16.45 -7.49 -4.95
CA GLU A 29 -15.23 -8.24 -5.25
C GLU A 29 -13.98 -7.37 -5.07
N ALA A 30 -14.01 -6.14 -5.58
CA ALA A 30 -12.89 -5.21 -5.46
C ALA A 30 -12.64 -4.82 -4.00
N LEU A 31 -13.71 -4.56 -3.24
CA LEU A 31 -13.62 -4.19 -1.82
C LEU A 31 -13.09 -5.36 -0.98
N LEU A 32 -13.65 -6.56 -1.16
CA LEU A 32 -13.20 -7.76 -0.46
C LEU A 32 -11.71 -8.02 -0.74
N LYS A 33 -11.30 -7.94 -2.01
CA LYS A 33 -9.90 -8.16 -2.37
C LYS A 33 -8.99 -7.08 -1.82
N ALA A 34 -9.42 -5.82 -1.82
CA ALA A 34 -8.65 -4.70 -1.27
C ALA A 34 -8.45 -4.85 0.25
N ILE A 35 -9.49 -5.28 0.98
CA ILE A 35 -9.44 -5.57 2.42
C ILE A 35 -8.50 -6.74 2.69
N GLU A 36 -8.61 -7.84 1.94
CA GLU A 36 -7.71 -8.99 2.06
C GLU A 36 -6.25 -8.57 1.85
N MET A 37 -5.97 -7.83 0.76
CA MET A 37 -4.65 -7.31 0.47
C MET A 37 -4.14 -6.43 1.61
N LYS A 38 -4.96 -5.51 2.14
CA LYS A 38 -4.60 -4.67 3.29
C LYS A 38 -4.22 -5.51 4.51
N HIS A 39 -5.02 -6.52 4.84
CA HIS A 39 -4.75 -7.40 5.98
C HIS A 39 -3.47 -8.22 5.80
N THR A 40 -3.26 -8.81 4.63
CA THR A 40 -2.02 -9.53 4.33
C THR A 40 -0.82 -8.59 4.40
N MET A 41 -0.90 -7.40 3.82
CA MET A 41 0.21 -6.43 3.89
C MET A 41 0.52 -6.00 5.33
N ASN A 42 -0.49 -5.78 6.18
CA ASN A 42 -0.27 -5.43 7.58
C ASN A 42 0.26 -6.61 8.43
N ASN A 43 -0.11 -7.85 8.10
CA ASN A 43 0.26 -9.03 8.88
C ASN A 43 1.57 -9.70 8.43
N ASP A 44 1.79 -9.86 7.13
CA ASP A 44 2.92 -10.60 6.56
C ASP A 44 4.12 -9.70 6.24
N PHE A 45 3.91 -8.41 5.98
CA PHE A 45 5.05 -7.54 5.67
C PHE A 45 5.80 -7.15 6.94
N CYS A 46 6.63 -6.12 6.83
CA CYS A 46 7.48 -5.66 7.92
C CYS A 46 6.77 -5.22 9.21
N LYS A 47 5.42 -5.16 9.26
CA LYS A 47 4.61 -4.64 10.39
C LYS A 47 4.97 -3.23 10.87
N LYS A 48 5.81 -2.53 10.10
CA LYS A 48 6.23 -1.14 10.35
C LYS A 48 5.42 -0.13 9.55
N HIS A 49 4.79 -0.58 8.48
CA HIS A 49 3.94 0.21 7.62
C HIS A 49 2.51 -0.22 7.89
N GLU A 50 1.68 0.71 8.35
CA GLU A 50 0.24 0.49 8.49
C GLU A 50 -0.43 0.90 7.18
N PHE A 51 -0.90 -0.11 6.44
CA PHE A 51 -1.63 0.10 5.19
C PHE A 51 -3.08 0.42 5.49
N ASP A 52 -3.56 1.51 4.89
CA ASP A 52 -4.94 1.95 4.91
C ASP A 52 -5.57 1.82 3.51
N LEU A 53 -6.89 1.73 3.47
CA LEU A 53 -7.71 1.60 2.27
C LEU A 53 -8.62 2.81 2.14
N GLN A 54 -8.46 3.57 1.06
CA GLN A 54 -9.32 4.69 0.69
C GLN A 54 -10.20 4.32 -0.50
N GLU A 55 -11.50 4.50 -0.35
CA GLU A 55 -12.46 4.35 -1.45
C GLU A 55 -12.65 5.70 -2.16
N MET A 56 -12.30 5.73 -3.45
CA MET A 56 -12.43 6.87 -4.35
C MET A 56 -13.36 6.51 -5.51
N TYR A 57 -14.66 6.61 -5.29
CA TYR A 57 -15.72 6.27 -6.26
C TYR A 57 -15.64 4.82 -6.76
N ASN A 58 -14.93 4.59 -7.87
CA ASN A 58 -14.72 3.27 -8.47
C ASN A 58 -13.29 2.74 -8.23
N ASN A 59 -12.45 3.48 -7.53
CA ASN A 59 -11.07 3.11 -7.27
C ASN A 59 -10.87 2.87 -5.77
N PHE A 60 -10.14 1.82 -5.45
CA PHE A 60 -9.74 1.44 -4.10
C PHE A 60 -8.25 1.67 -3.98
N VAL A 61 -7.85 2.69 -3.24
CA VAL A 61 -6.46 3.11 -3.11
C VAL A 61 -5.91 2.59 -1.79
N ILE A 62 -4.92 1.71 -1.85
CA ILE A 62 -4.17 1.22 -0.69
C ILE A 62 -2.89 2.04 -0.56
N SER A 63 -2.71 2.68 0.59
CA SER A 63 -1.53 3.47 0.90
C SER A 63 -1.21 3.37 2.37
N PHE A 64 0.07 3.47 2.71
CA PHE A 64 0.50 3.60 4.10
C PHE A 64 1.11 4.98 4.30
N TYR A 65 0.96 5.54 5.50
CA TYR A 65 1.72 6.71 5.88
C TYR A 65 3.17 6.28 6.11
N SER A 66 4.07 6.84 5.31
CA SER A 66 5.50 6.82 5.60
C SER A 66 5.91 8.24 5.85
N ASP A 67 6.42 8.53 7.05
CA ASP A 67 7.26 9.71 7.20
C ASP A 67 8.36 9.57 6.14
N ALA A 68 8.30 10.45 5.13
CA ALA A 68 9.42 10.63 4.23
C ALA A 68 10.63 10.79 5.15
N ARG A 69 11.62 9.90 5.03
CA ARG A 69 12.82 9.95 5.86
C ARG A 69 13.50 11.28 5.58
N ASP A 70 13.18 12.27 6.40
CA ASP A 70 13.96 13.47 6.62
C ASP A 70 15.14 13.04 7.50
N ASN A 71 16.09 12.31 6.91
CA ASN A 71 17.32 11.91 7.58
C ASN A 71 18.49 12.11 6.63
N CYS A 72 18.64 13.32 6.10
CA CYS A 72 19.92 13.79 5.57
C CYS A 72 20.01 15.32 5.44
N CYS A 73 19.57 16.12 6.42
CA CYS A 73 19.80 17.57 6.40
C CYS A 73 19.85 18.15 7.83
N GLY A 74 20.89 17.81 8.61
CA GLY A 74 21.08 18.44 9.91
C GLY A 74 22.32 17.92 10.65
N ASN A 75 23.47 18.53 10.37
CA ASN A 75 24.75 18.45 11.10
C ASN A 75 25.47 17.07 11.19
N GLY A 76 26.48 16.89 10.32
CA GLY A 76 27.78 16.42 10.81
C GLY A 76 28.20 14.96 10.62
N CYS A 77 27.78 14.26 9.57
CA CYS A 77 28.29 12.91 9.28
C CYS A 77 29.07 12.84 7.95
N CYS A 78 30.24 13.47 7.95
CA CYS A 78 31.36 13.10 7.07
C CYS A 78 32.63 13.15 7.96
N SER A 79 33.01 11.99 8.49
CA SER A 79 34.35 11.74 9.03
C SER A 79 35.01 10.65 8.19
#